data_AF-A0A1G8ICN5-F1
#
_entry.id   AF-A0A1G8ICN5-F1
#
_cell.length_a   1.000
_cell.length_b   1.000
_cell.length_c   1.000
_cell.angle_alpha   90.00
_cell.angle_beta   90.00
_cell.angle_gamma   90.00
#
_symmetry.space_group_name_H-M   'P 1'
#
loop_
_entity.id
_entity.type
_entity.pdbx_description
1 polymer ?
#
loop_
_entity_poly.entity_id
_entity_poly.type
_entity_poly.pdbx_seq_one_letter_code
_entity_poly.pdbx_strand_id
1 'polypeptide(L)'
;MKKLLFILSLILMPLCVFSQESNHKNPLPLAKYNDNVKLPLTAIERAQIIEVYGESADKLVFSNPHRLKSIKHILRNRVVIKLITDEGQKKPCPLLSDVTNSDDLDSKVIETFNPDNFNPLKYNFDFYSRSAGMYQVDNTNYYIIIKSQYQ
;
A
#
# COMPACT_ATOMS: atom_id res chain seq x y z
N MET A 1 -32.92 12.53 -49.27
CA MET A 1 -31.83 13.22 -48.54
C MET A 1 -31.68 12.74 -47.10
N LYS A 2 -32.74 12.62 -46.29
CA LYS A 2 -32.67 12.10 -44.90
C LYS A 2 -32.01 10.71 -44.77
N LYS A 3 -32.30 9.76 -45.67
CA LYS A 3 -31.69 8.40 -45.64
C LYS A 3 -30.19 8.41 -45.96
N LEU A 4 -29.71 9.35 -46.78
CA LEU A 4 -28.29 9.49 -47.12
C LEU A 4 -27.49 10.07 -45.95
N LEU A 5 -28.08 11.02 -45.21
CA LEU A 5 -27.52 11.58 -43.97
C LEU A 5 -27.38 10.54 -42.86
N PHE A 6 -28.36 9.62 -42.72
CA PHE A 6 -28.29 8.52 -41.75
C PHE A 6 -27.20 7.50 -42.08
N ILE A 7 -27.00 7.17 -43.36
CA ILE A 7 -25.93 6.26 -43.80
C ILE A 7 -24.56 6.90 -43.55
N LEU A 8 -24.42 8.20 -43.81
CA LEU A 8 -23.17 8.92 -43.57
C LEU A 8 -22.80 8.99 -42.08
N SER A 9 -23.78 9.14 -41.17
CA SER A 9 -23.50 9.16 -39.73
C SER A 9 -23.12 7.79 -39.15
N LEU A 10 -23.57 6.69 -39.76
CA LEU A 10 -23.24 5.33 -39.30
C LEU A 10 -21.80 4.94 -39.68
N ILE A 11 -21.28 5.50 -40.77
CA ILE A 11 -19.93 5.23 -41.28
C ILE A 11 -18.85 6.00 -40.51
N LEU A 12 -19.19 7.11 -39.83
CA LEU A 12 -18.23 7.92 -39.06
C LEU A 12 -17.97 7.45 -37.62
N MET A 13 -18.81 6.58 -37.04
CA MET A 13 -18.65 6.09 -35.67
C MET A 13 -17.38 5.25 -35.39
N PRO A 14 -16.87 4.39 -36.29
CA PRO A 14 -15.69 3.57 -35.99
C PRO A 14 -14.35 4.33 -36.07
N LEU A 15 -14.31 5.61 -36.47
CA LEU A 15 -13.07 6.38 -36.59
C LEU A 15 -12.63 7.09 -35.30
N CYS A 16 -13.44 7.03 -34.22
CA CYS A 16 -13.13 7.68 -32.94
C CYS A 16 -12.49 6.74 -31.89
N VAL A 17 -12.12 5.50 -32.27
CA VAL A 17 -11.47 4.57 -31.35
C VAL A 17 -9.95 4.81 -31.35
N PHE A 18 -9.52 5.97 -30.85
CA PHE A 18 -8.13 6.17 -30.46
C PHE A 18 -7.94 5.51 -29.10
N SER A 19 -7.39 4.30 -29.08
CA SER A 19 -6.80 3.76 -27.84
C SER A 19 -5.65 4.67 -27.45
N GLN A 20 -5.76 5.38 -26.32
CA GLN A 20 -4.62 6.10 -25.75
C GLN A 20 -3.67 5.06 -25.16
N GLU A 21 -2.72 4.59 -25.96
CA GLU A 21 -1.52 3.95 -25.43
C GLU A 21 -0.68 5.06 -24.79
N SER A 22 -0.66 5.09 -23.45
CA SER A 22 0.22 6.00 -22.72
C SER A 22 1.67 5.56 -22.99
N ASN A 23 2.30 6.16 -23.99
CA ASN A 23 3.69 5.97 -24.30
C ASN A 23 4.54 6.35 -23.07
N HIS A 24 5.34 5.40 -22.60
CA HIS A 24 6.30 5.47 -21.48
C HIS A 24 5.74 5.36 -20.05
N LYS A 25 5.65 4.12 -19.57
CA LYS A 25 6.22 3.79 -18.25
C LYS A 25 7.33 2.77 -18.50
N ASN A 26 8.59 3.14 -18.23
CA ASN A 26 9.69 2.18 -18.18
C ASN A 26 9.23 0.95 -17.37
N PRO A 27 9.56 -0.29 -17.80
CA PRO A 27 9.18 -1.50 -17.10
C PRO A 27 9.54 -1.35 -15.62
N LEU A 28 8.62 -1.76 -14.75
CA LEU A 28 8.84 -1.70 -13.31
C LEU A 28 10.10 -2.53 -13.01
N PRO A 29 11.07 -1.98 -12.27
CA PRO A 29 12.19 -2.78 -11.81
C PRO A 29 11.67 -3.95 -10.96
N LEU A 30 12.45 -5.02 -10.86
CA LEU A 30 12.06 -6.13 -9.98
C LEU A 30 12.14 -5.69 -8.52
N ALA A 31 11.21 -6.17 -7.70
CA ALA A 31 11.27 -5.95 -6.26
C ALA A 31 12.57 -6.54 -5.70
N LYS A 32 13.26 -5.76 -4.87
CA LYS A 32 14.50 -6.16 -4.22
C LYS A 32 14.19 -6.70 -2.83
N TYR A 33 14.71 -7.89 -2.55
CA TYR A 33 14.46 -8.57 -1.29
C TYR A 33 15.77 -8.83 -0.56
N ASN A 34 15.85 -8.40 0.69
CA ASN A 34 16.94 -8.75 1.60
C ASN A 34 16.89 -10.24 1.94
N ASP A 35 18.04 -10.85 2.24
CA ASP A 35 18.10 -12.28 2.59
C ASP A 35 17.28 -12.64 3.84
N ASN A 36 17.05 -11.67 4.73
CA ASN A 36 16.24 -11.87 5.92
C ASN A 36 14.83 -12.38 5.59
N VAL A 37 14.26 -12.15 4.40
CA VAL A 37 12.92 -12.67 4.04
C VAL A 37 12.90 -14.18 3.85
N LYS A 38 14.05 -14.85 3.74
CA LYS A 38 14.14 -16.32 3.68
C LYS A 38 13.95 -16.96 5.05
N LEU A 39 14.23 -16.22 6.12
CA LEU A 39 14.06 -16.71 7.49
C LEU A 39 12.58 -16.97 7.83
N PRO A 40 12.28 -17.92 8.73
CA PRO A 40 10.93 -18.17 9.25
C PRO A 40 10.30 -16.90 9.84
N LEU A 41 8.97 -16.88 9.96
CA LEU A 41 8.27 -15.80 10.68
C LEU A 41 8.64 -15.84 12.16
N THR A 42 8.79 -14.66 12.77
CA THR A 42 8.79 -14.54 14.22
C THR A 42 7.37 -14.74 14.76
N ALA A 43 7.25 -14.94 16.08
CA ALA A 43 5.94 -15.04 16.73
C ALA A 43 5.12 -13.75 16.53
N ILE A 44 5.78 -12.58 16.63
CA ILE A 44 5.16 -11.26 16.44
C ILE A 44 4.62 -11.11 15.02
N GLU A 45 5.44 -11.40 14.00
CA GLU A 45 5.01 -11.27 12.60
C GLU A 45 3.87 -12.23 12.25
N ARG A 46 3.91 -13.45 12.79
CA ARG A 46 2.81 -14.42 12.65
C ARG A 46 1.53 -13.86 13.29
N ALA A 47 1.62 -13.32 14.51
CA ALA A 47 0.48 -12.74 15.19
C ALA A 47 -0.10 -11.55 14.42
N GLN A 48 0.76 -10.65 13.90
CA GLN A 48 0.34 -9.52 13.08
C GLN A 48 -0.41 -9.95 11.81
N ILE A 49 0.01 -11.04 11.16
CA ILE A 49 -0.70 -11.60 10.00
C ILE A 49 -2.05 -12.20 10.43
N ILE A 50 -2.09 -12.96 11.52
CA ILE A 50 -3.33 -13.58 12.01
C ILE A 50 -4.34 -12.52 12.45
N GLU A 51 -3.89 -11.44 13.09
CA GLU A 51 -4.76 -10.33 13.50
C GLU A 51 -5.54 -9.74 12.31
N VAL A 52 -4.89 -9.56 11.17
CA VAL A 52 -5.52 -8.93 9.98
C VAL A 52 -6.31 -9.93 9.14
N TYR A 53 -5.80 -11.15 8.95
CA TYR A 53 -6.39 -12.12 8.02
C TYR A 53 -7.27 -13.16 8.72
N GLY A 54 -7.23 -13.26 10.04
CA GLY A 54 -8.00 -14.20 10.85
C GLY A 54 -7.86 -15.64 10.35
N GLU A 55 -9.00 -16.32 10.22
CA GLU A 55 -9.09 -17.70 9.71
C GLU A 55 -8.59 -17.84 8.27
N SER A 56 -8.59 -16.75 7.49
CA SER A 56 -8.13 -16.75 6.11
C SER A 56 -6.60 -16.61 5.98
N ALA A 57 -5.86 -16.42 7.08
CA ALA A 57 -4.42 -16.21 7.06
C ALA A 57 -3.65 -17.35 6.36
N ASP A 58 -4.07 -18.60 6.57
CA ASP A 58 -3.43 -19.75 5.94
C ASP A 58 -3.61 -19.73 4.41
N LYS A 59 -4.86 -19.60 3.95
CA LYS A 59 -5.21 -19.58 2.52
C LYS A 59 -4.64 -18.37 1.79
N LEU A 60 -4.72 -17.19 2.39
CA LEU A 60 -4.37 -15.94 1.71
C LEU A 60 -2.89 -15.60 1.84
N VAL A 61 -2.21 -16.05 2.91
CA VAL A 61 -0.82 -15.66 3.20
C VAL A 61 0.10 -16.86 3.33
N PHE A 62 -0.10 -17.75 4.30
CA PHE A 62 0.91 -18.75 4.67
C PHE A 62 1.13 -19.80 3.58
N SER A 63 0.06 -20.24 2.91
CA SER A 63 0.10 -21.21 1.82
C SER A 63 0.60 -20.63 0.49
N ASN A 64 0.75 -19.30 0.37
CA ASN A 64 1.27 -18.62 -0.81
C ASN A 64 2.68 -18.08 -0.55
N PRO A 65 3.75 -18.77 -1.02
CA PRO A 65 5.13 -18.39 -0.71
C PRO A 65 5.49 -16.98 -1.20
N HIS A 66 4.95 -16.55 -2.34
CA HIS A 66 5.22 -15.22 -2.88
C HIS A 66 4.55 -14.13 -2.01
N ARG A 67 3.29 -14.34 -1.62
CA ARG A 67 2.58 -13.43 -0.72
C ARG A 67 3.26 -13.33 0.64
N LEU A 68 3.63 -14.47 1.23
CA LEU A 68 4.35 -14.53 2.50
C LEU A 68 5.71 -13.82 2.40
N LYS A 69 6.45 -14.01 1.30
CA LYS A 69 7.71 -13.28 1.05
C LYS A 69 7.49 -11.77 0.97
N SER A 70 6.46 -11.32 0.27
CA SER A 70 6.10 -9.90 0.15
C SER A 70 5.75 -9.29 1.51
N ILE A 71 4.92 -9.96 2.32
CA ILE A 71 4.56 -9.50 3.67
C ILE A 71 5.78 -9.45 4.60
N LYS A 72 6.63 -10.48 4.60
CA LYS A 72 7.91 -10.44 5.36
C LYS A 72 8.77 -9.25 4.95
N HIS A 73 8.79 -8.92 3.66
CA HIS A 73 9.54 -7.77 3.19
C HIS A 73 8.93 -6.45 3.68
N ILE A 74 7.61 -6.32 3.69
CA ILE A 74 6.89 -5.18 4.27
C ILE A 74 7.27 -4.99 5.75
N LEU A 75 7.07 -6.04 6.56
CA LEU A 75 7.28 -6.00 8.01
C LEU A 75 8.73 -5.77 8.42
N ARG A 76 9.69 -6.37 7.72
CA ARG A 76 11.11 -6.37 8.12
C ARG A 76 11.93 -5.21 7.55
N ASN A 77 11.61 -4.76 6.33
CA ASN A 77 12.53 -3.93 5.56
C ASN A 77 11.93 -2.59 5.12
N ARG A 78 10.60 -2.53 4.91
CA ARG A 78 9.97 -1.40 4.23
C ARG A 78 9.26 -0.43 5.15
N VAL A 79 8.61 -0.92 6.20
CA VAL A 79 7.94 -0.05 7.19
C VAL A 79 8.98 0.46 8.17
N VAL A 80 9.06 1.78 8.32
CA VAL A 80 9.93 2.46 9.27
C VAL A 80 9.09 3.47 10.04
N ILE A 81 9.12 3.38 11.37
CA ILE A 81 8.49 4.36 12.25
C ILE A 81 9.58 5.34 12.68
N LYS A 82 9.36 6.63 12.46
CA LYS A 82 10.32 7.68 12.81
C LYS A 82 9.67 8.75 13.67
N LEU A 83 10.28 9.08 14.80
CA LEU A 83 9.95 10.28 15.56
C LEU A 83 10.67 11.49 14.94
N ILE A 84 9.93 12.51 14.54
CA ILE A 84 10.47 13.73 13.94
C ILE A 84 10.26 14.90 14.91
N THR A 85 11.32 15.33 15.58
CA THR A 85 11.30 16.45 16.52
C THR A 85 11.70 17.78 15.88
N ASP A 86 12.44 17.74 14.77
CA ASP A 86 12.89 18.91 14.02
C ASP A 86 11.81 19.34 13.01
N GLU A 87 11.30 20.56 13.17
CA GLU A 87 10.27 21.15 12.29
C GLU A 87 10.70 21.17 10.81
N GLY A 88 12.00 21.34 10.53
CA GLY A 88 12.51 21.35 9.15
C GLY A 88 12.44 19.98 8.45
N GLN A 89 12.25 18.89 9.21
CA GLN A 89 12.12 17.54 8.68
C GLN A 89 10.67 17.09 8.52
N LYS A 90 9.71 17.82 9.09
CA LYS A 90 8.29 17.54 8.89
C LYS A 90 7.94 17.84 7.43
N LYS A 91 7.29 16.89 6.76
CA LYS A 91 6.76 17.10 5.42
C LYS A 91 5.24 16.94 5.45
N PRO A 92 4.50 17.74 4.67
CA PRO A 92 3.09 17.51 4.46
C PRO A 92 2.87 16.10 3.91
N CYS A 93 2.00 15.34 4.56
CA CYS A 93 1.59 14.00 4.13
C CYS A 93 0.20 13.68 4.70
N PRO A 94 -0.49 12.67 4.17
CA PRO A 94 -1.74 12.18 4.76
C PRO A 94 -1.57 11.74 6.21
N LEU A 95 -2.66 11.76 6.96
CA LEU A 95 -2.72 11.20 8.30
C LEU A 95 -2.81 9.67 8.26
N LEU A 96 -2.52 9.02 9.39
CA LEU A 96 -2.70 7.59 9.53
C LEU A 96 -4.20 7.23 9.54
N SER A 97 -5.04 8.07 10.15
CA SER A 97 -6.49 7.95 10.11
C SER A 97 -7.06 7.95 8.68
N ASP A 98 -6.46 8.69 7.75
CA ASP A 98 -6.89 8.73 6.33
C ASP A 98 -6.78 7.37 5.62
N VAL A 99 -5.93 6.47 6.13
CA VAL A 99 -5.72 5.12 5.59
C VAL A 99 -6.16 4.02 6.55
N THR A 100 -6.89 4.38 7.61
CA THR A 100 -7.51 3.42 8.52
C THR A 100 -8.90 3.07 7.99
N ASN A 101 -9.31 1.80 8.08
CA ASN A 101 -10.67 1.42 7.70
C ASN A 101 -11.68 2.10 8.64
N SER A 102 -12.81 2.55 8.10
CA SER A 102 -13.86 3.23 8.89
C SER A 102 -14.37 2.40 10.06
N ASP A 103 -14.42 1.08 9.89
CA ASP A 103 -14.96 0.13 10.88
C ASP A 103 -13.97 -0.11 12.04
N ASP A 104 -12.67 0.14 11.81
CA ASP A 104 -11.60 0.07 12.82
C ASP A 104 -11.38 1.41 13.54
N LEU A 105 -12.04 2.48 13.05
CA LEU A 105 -11.94 3.84 13.55
C LEU A 105 -12.89 4.08 14.73
N ASP A 106 -13.00 3.11 15.64
CA ASP A 106 -13.66 3.36 16.92
C ASP A 106 -12.92 4.52 17.59
N SER A 107 -13.64 5.56 18.00
CA SER A 107 -13.04 6.83 18.49
C SER A 107 -12.15 6.65 19.74
N LYS A 108 -12.15 5.45 20.34
CA LYS A 108 -11.25 5.01 21.42
C LYS A 108 -9.92 4.41 20.93
N VAL A 109 -9.81 3.93 19.68
CA VAL A 109 -8.62 3.26 19.13
C VAL A 109 -7.54 4.24 18.67
N ILE A 110 -7.85 5.55 18.60
CA ILE A 110 -6.83 6.62 18.70
C ILE A 110 -6.34 6.73 20.17
N GLU A 111 -6.21 5.58 20.84
CA GLU A 111 -5.39 5.40 22.01
C GLU A 111 -3.93 5.66 21.61
N THR A 112 -3.13 6.05 22.60
CA THR A 112 -1.77 6.58 22.44
C THR A 112 -0.94 5.69 21.50
N PHE A 113 -0.63 6.20 20.30
CA PHE A 113 0.18 5.46 19.33
C PHE A 113 1.45 4.94 19.99
N ASN A 114 1.66 3.62 19.91
CA ASN A 114 2.85 2.97 20.41
C ASN A 114 3.61 2.33 19.24
N PRO A 115 4.84 2.80 18.94
CA PRO A 115 5.63 2.23 17.85
C PRO A 115 5.98 0.75 18.06
N ASP A 116 6.03 0.26 19.30
CA ASP A 116 6.49 -1.10 19.63
C ASP A 116 5.43 -2.17 19.35
N ASN A 117 4.14 -1.80 19.33
CA ASN A 117 3.03 -2.72 19.06
C ASN A 117 2.32 -2.44 17.72
N PHE A 118 2.84 -1.51 16.92
CA PHE A 118 2.23 -1.11 15.67
C PHE A 118 2.19 -2.26 14.66
N ASN A 119 0.99 -2.60 14.19
CA ASN A 119 0.79 -3.55 13.09
C ASN A 119 0.46 -2.80 11.79
N PRO A 120 1.42 -2.64 10.85
CA PRO A 120 1.18 -1.90 9.62
C PRO A 120 0.17 -2.57 8.70
N LEU A 121 -0.11 -3.87 8.84
CA LEU A 121 -1.02 -4.59 7.95
C LEU A 121 -2.50 -4.22 8.17
N LYS A 122 -2.83 -3.58 9.29
CA LYS A 122 -4.20 -3.14 9.61
C LYS A 122 -4.67 -1.95 8.77
N TYR A 123 -3.73 -1.24 8.17
CA TYR A 123 -3.97 0.00 7.46
C TYR A 123 -3.94 -0.23 5.95
N ASN A 124 -4.76 0.52 5.22
CA ASN A 124 -4.86 0.47 3.77
C ASN A 124 -3.74 1.26 3.09
N PHE A 125 -2.50 0.97 3.46
CA PHE A 125 -1.33 1.56 2.82
C PHE A 125 -1.16 1.04 1.39
N ASP A 126 -0.74 1.90 0.46
CA ASP A 126 -0.32 1.48 -0.87
C ASP A 126 1.11 0.88 -0.82
N PHE A 127 1.21 -0.33 -0.27
CA PHE A 127 2.47 -1.06 -0.21
C PHE A 127 3.03 -1.38 -1.61
N TYR A 128 2.27 -1.27 -2.69
CA TYR A 128 2.74 -1.66 -4.02
C TYR A 128 3.03 -0.46 -4.92
N SER A 129 2.93 0.76 -4.37
CA SER A 129 3.34 1.99 -5.03
C SER A 129 4.78 1.94 -5.53
N ARG A 130 5.04 2.65 -6.63
CA ARG A 130 6.41 2.86 -7.14
C ARG A 130 7.25 3.70 -6.19
N SER A 131 6.61 4.65 -5.51
CA SER A 131 7.26 5.62 -4.65
C SER A 131 7.18 5.18 -3.20
N ALA A 132 8.05 5.75 -2.36
CA ALA A 132 7.87 5.61 -0.92
C ALA A 132 6.62 6.37 -0.47
N GLY A 133 5.89 5.80 0.50
CA GLY A 133 4.78 6.45 1.19
C GLY A 133 5.24 7.06 2.51
N MET A 134 4.56 8.11 2.94
CA MET A 134 4.75 8.71 4.26
C MET A 134 3.39 9.10 4.83
N TYR A 135 3.17 8.79 6.10
CA TYR A 135 1.92 9.07 6.81
C TYR A 135 2.25 9.61 8.20
N GLN A 136 1.58 10.68 8.62
CA GLN A 136 1.74 11.22 9.96
C GLN A 136 0.76 10.53 10.89
N VAL A 137 1.25 10.04 12.03
CA VAL A 137 0.38 9.53 13.08
C VAL A 137 -0.34 10.70 13.74
N ASP A 138 -1.67 10.66 13.72
CA ASP A 138 -2.58 11.67 14.26
C ASP A 138 -2.15 12.17 15.64
N ASN A 139 -2.11 13.49 15.81
CA ASN A 139 -1.76 14.17 17.08
C ASN A 139 -0.37 13.81 17.66
N THR A 140 0.54 13.27 16.86
CA THR A 140 1.92 13.00 17.30
C THR A 140 2.96 13.48 16.29
N ASN A 141 4.23 13.38 16.69
CA ASN A 141 5.39 13.61 15.85
C ASN A 141 5.93 12.31 15.22
N TYR A 142 5.19 11.20 15.28
CA TYR A 142 5.56 9.96 14.63
C TYR A 142 5.11 9.93 13.18
N TYR A 143 5.98 9.39 12.32
CA TYR A 143 5.73 9.20 10.91
C TYR A 143 5.97 7.74 10.55
N ILE A 144 5.04 7.17 9.78
CA ILE A 144 5.17 5.86 9.15
C ILE A 144 5.70 6.07 7.74
N ILE A 145 6.88 5.57 7.47
CA ILE A 145 7.52 5.62 6.15
C ILE A 145 7.49 4.21 5.56
N ILE A 146 6.97 4.09 4.35
CA ILE A 146 6.90 2.84 3.60
C ILE A 146 7.84 2.97 2.41
N LYS A 147 9.02 2.35 2.50
CA LYS A 147 10.00 2.36 1.40
C LYS A 147 9.42 1.70 0.15
N SER A 148 9.90 2.09 -1.02
CA SER A 148 9.54 1.42 -2.27
C SER A 148 10.10 -0.01 -2.28
N GLN A 149 9.39 -0.97 -2.88
CA GLN A 149 9.87 -2.34 -3.04
C GLN A 149 11.06 -2.47 -4.01
N TYR A 150 11.41 -1.39 -4.72
CA TYR A 150 12.47 -1.35 -5.72
C TYR A 150 13.80 -0.82 -5.19
N GLN A 151 13.83 -0.37 -3.94
CA GLN A 151 15.00 0.25 -3.32
C GLN A 151 15.94 -0.79 -2.71
#